data_AF-A0A4Z2I383-F1
#
_entry.id   AF-A0A4Z2I383-F1
#
_cell.length_a   1.000
_cell.length_b   1.000
_cell.length_c   1.000
_cell.angle_alpha   90.00
_cell.angle_beta   90.00
_cell.angle_gamma   90.00
#
_symmetry.space_group_name_H-M   'P 1'
#
loop_
_entity.id
_entity.type
_entity.pdbx_description
1 polymer ?
#
loop_
_entity_poly.entity_id
_entity_poly.type
_entity_poly.pdbx_seq_one_letter_code
_entity_poly.pdbx_strand_id
1 'polypeptide(L)'
;MLSIPFRADGRTSSGYDLLPLPSRILIFKSKLLKKAASLLVVEIEERKHEKERVVNECFPPLALSGLSAQELKDLCKALGSKIDVVDEARYDAELKVDKNVTEIQTLVEKINGLKGAKRPNLKRVKKTTDDMLGACGDTSKLMKADFKVNLKTVKKEEEKKEDVVDWRKNIEAMSGMEGRKKKFNAAP
;
A
#
# COMPACT_ATOMS: atom_id res chain seq x y z
N MET A 1 -45.08 28.16 -43.05
CA MET A 1 -45.38 27.31 -41.87
C MET A 1 -44.42 26.13 -41.88
N LEU A 2 -43.36 26.20 -41.07
CA LEU A 2 -42.47 25.06 -40.80
C LEU A 2 -42.59 24.78 -39.30
N SER A 3 -43.35 23.75 -38.95
CA SER A 3 -43.52 23.30 -37.58
C SER A 3 -42.26 22.57 -37.13
N ILE A 4 -41.53 23.16 -36.19
CA ILE A 4 -40.40 22.53 -35.50
C ILE A 4 -40.99 21.59 -34.44
N PRO A 5 -40.67 20.28 -34.41
CA PRO A 5 -41.11 19.41 -33.34
C PRO A 5 -40.35 19.72 -32.04
N PHE A 6 -41.14 20.02 -31.01
CA PHE A 6 -40.75 20.17 -29.61
C PHE A 6 -39.98 18.94 -29.13
N ARG A 7 -38.65 19.05 -29.01
CA ARG A 7 -37.82 17.99 -28.41
C ARG A 7 -37.97 18.09 -26.90
N ALA A 8 -38.74 17.16 -26.34
CA ALA A 8 -39.04 17.07 -24.92
C ALA A 8 -37.76 17.08 -24.08
N ASP A 9 -37.73 18.01 -23.12
CA ASP A 9 -36.71 18.13 -22.08
C ASP A 9 -36.90 16.96 -21.09
N GLY A 10 -36.33 15.81 -21.43
CA GLY A 10 -36.36 14.59 -20.63
C GLY A 10 -35.31 14.61 -19.53
N ARG A 11 -35.45 15.52 -18.56
CA ARG A 11 -34.76 15.40 -17.27
C ARG A 11 -35.42 14.29 -16.45
N THR A 12 -35.01 13.05 -16.67
CA THR A 12 -35.14 12.00 -15.64
C THR A 12 -33.90 12.03 -14.78
N SER A 13 -33.99 12.79 -13.69
CA SER A 13 -33.07 12.79 -12.57
C SER A 13 -32.92 11.37 -12.00
N SER A 14 -31.75 10.77 -12.16
CA SER A 14 -31.26 9.75 -11.24
C SER A 14 -29.96 10.28 -10.64
N GLY A 15 -30.05 10.92 -9.47
CA GLY A 15 -28.91 11.47 -8.73
C GLY A 15 -27.89 10.43 -8.24
N TYR A 16 -27.94 9.20 -8.75
CA TYR A 16 -27.05 8.10 -8.41
C TYR A 16 -25.84 7.98 -9.38
N ASP A 17 -25.86 8.67 -10.52
CA ASP A 17 -24.78 8.62 -11.52
C ASP A 17 -23.57 9.54 -11.19
N LEU A 18 -23.64 10.30 -10.11
CA LEU A 18 -22.57 11.21 -9.64
C LEU A 18 -21.65 10.59 -8.58
N LEU A 19 -21.88 9.34 -8.17
CA LEU A 19 -21.01 8.66 -7.22
C LEU A 19 -19.77 8.11 -7.94
N PRO A 20 -18.54 8.46 -7.50
CA PRO A 20 -17.34 7.97 -8.14
C PRO A 20 -17.27 6.44 -8.07
N LEU A 21 -17.00 5.81 -9.21
CA LEU A 21 -16.85 4.35 -9.32
C LEU A 21 -15.95 3.81 -8.19
N PRO A 22 -16.26 2.66 -7.56
CA PRO A 22 -15.47 2.08 -6.47
C PRO A 22 -13.97 1.98 -6.80
N SER A 23 -13.63 1.65 -8.06
CA SER A 23 -12.25 1.63 -8.56
C SER A 23 -11.54 2.98 -8.44
N ARG A 24 -12.24 4.09 -8.74
CA ARG A 24 -11.69 5.45 -8.60
C ARG A 24 -11.46 5.81 -7.13
N ILE A 25 -12.40 5.45 -6.24
CA ILE A 25 -12.26 5.65 -4.79
C ILE A 25 -11.04 4.90 -4.25
N LEU A 26 -10.84 3.64 -4.66
CA LEU A 26 -9.70 2.83 -4.22
C LEU A 26 -8.37 3.41 -4.71
N ILE A 27 -8.29 3.83 -5.97
CA ILE A 27 -7.09 4.48 -6.52
C ILE A 27 -6.78 5.77 -5.76
N PHE A 28 -7.80 6.58 -5.46
CA PHE A 28 -7.63 7.80 -4.69
C PHE A 28 -7.16 7.52 -3.25
N LYS A 29 -7.77 6.57 -2.54
CA LYS A 29 -7.33 6.13 -1.21
C LYS A 29 -5.88 5.66 -1.21
N SER A 30 -5.48 4.88 -2.22
CA SER A 30 -4.09 4.43 -2.36
C SER A 30 -3.13 5.61 -2.57
N LYS A 31 -3.48 6.57 -3.43
CA LYS A 31 -2.69 7.79 -3.65
C LYS A 31 -2.56 8.62 -2.38
N LEU A 32 -3.67 8.79 -1.64
CA LEU A 32 -3.69 9.52 -0.37
C LEU A 32 -2.79 8.86 0.67
N LEU A 33 -2.89 7.54 0.85
CA LEU A 33 -2.04 6.79 1.78
C LEU A 33 -0.56 6.87 1.41
N LYS A 34 -0.21 6.78 0.11
CA LYS A 34 1.17 6.96 -0.36
C LYS A 34 1.71 8.35 -0.02
N LYS A 35 0.90 9.40 -0.24
CA LYS A 35 1.30 10.78 0.10
C LYS A 35 1.43 10.96 1.60
N ALA A 36 0.49 10.45 2.40
CA ALA A 36 0.54 10.52 3.85
C ALA A 36 1.79 9.81 4.42
N ALA A 37 2.12 8.62 3.90
CA ALA A 37 3.34 7.91 4.29
C ALA A 37 4.60 8.71 3.95
N SER A 38 4.66 9.34 2.77
CA SER A 38 5.77 10.22 2.39
C SER A 38 5.88 11.45 3.30
N LEU A 39 4.76 12.08 3.66
CA LEU A 39 4.75 13.23 4.57
C LEU A 39 5.18 12.83 5.99
N LEU A 40 4.75 11.66 6.47
CA LEU A 40 5.15 11.14 7.78
C LEU A 40 6.67 10.93 7.89
N VAL A 41 7.31 10.44 6.83
CA VAL A 41 8.78 10.29 6.80
C VAL A 41 9.47 11.64 6.90
N VAL A 42 8.98 12.65 6.18
CA VAL A 42 9.50 14.02 6.24
C VAL A 42 9.35 14.59 7.65
N GLU A 43 8.18 14.47 8.25
CA GLU A 43 7.91 14.97 9.61
C GLU A 43 8.82 14.30 10.66
N ILE A 44 9.09 13.00 10.52
CA ILE A 44 10.00 12.28 11.42
C ILE A 44 11.43 12.83 11.32
N GLU A 45 11.92 13.08 10.11
CA GLU A 45 13.27 13.61 9.91
C GLU A 45 13.37 15.06 10.39
N GLU A 46 12.37 15.90 10.12
CA GLU A 46 12.28 17.26 10.64
C GLU A 46 12.29 17.28 12.18
N ARG A 47 11.51 16.38 12.81
CA ARG A 47 11.50 16.25 14.28
C ARG A 47 12.85 15.83 14.84
N LYS A 48 13.58 14.98 14.12
CA LYS A 48 14.92 14.55 14.52
C LYS A 48 15.92 15.71 14.43
N HIS A 49 15.92 16.45 13.32
CA HIS A 49 16.76 17.64 13.15
C HIS A 49 16.43 18.73 14.18
N GLU A 50 15.15 18.95 14.46
CA GLU A 50 14.71 19.89 15.49
C GLU A 50 15.23 19.48 16.87
N LYS A 51 15.13 18.19 17.22
CA LYS A 51 15.68 17.65 18.47
C LYS A 51 17.19 17.89 18.56
N GLU A 52 17.94 17.60 17.50
CA GLU A 52 19.39 17.83 17.46
C GLU A 52 19.71 19.32 17.62
N ARG A 53 18.96 20.21 16.95
CA ARG A 53 19.14 21.67 17.09
C ARG A 53 18.93 22.14 18.53
N VAL A 54 17.79 21.79 19.13
CA VAL A 54 17.46 22.20 20.51
C VAL A 54 18.46 21.64 21.52
N VAL A 55 18.89 20.38 21.37
CA VAL A 55 19.90 19.79 22.27
C VAL A 55 21.24 20.53 22.15
N ASN A 56 21.68 20.83 20.94
CA ASN A 56 22.94 21.56 20.70
C ASN A 56 22.89 23.02 21.21
N GLU A 57 21.72 23.67 21.12
CA GLU A 57 21.51 25.02 21.67
C GLU A 57 21.53 25.00 23.21
N CYS A 58 20.87 24.03 23.84
CA CYS A 58 20.78 23.92 25.30
C CYS A 58 22.07 23.40 25.96
N PHE A 59 22.79 22.54 25.24
CA PHE A 59 23.96 21.81 25.72
C PHE A 59 25.03 21.76 24.60
N PRO A 60 25.71 22.88 24.34
CA PRO A 60 26.80 22.90 23.36
C PRO A 60 27.94 21.96 23.80
N PRO A 61 28.73 21.42 22.84
CA PRO A 61 29.88 20.59 23.15
C PRO A 61 30.84 21.26 24.13
N LEU A 62 31.27 20.53 25.17
CA LEU A 62 32.16 21.07 26.19
C LEU A 62 33.56 21.30 25.61
N ALA A 63 34.02 22.55 25.63
CA ALA A 63 35.39 22.91 25.31
C ALA A 63 36.25 22.81 26.58
N LEU A 64 36.97 21.70 26.73
CA LEU A 64 37.79 21.44 27.92
C LEU A 64 39.26 21.88 27.76
N SER A 65 39.68 22.22 26.54
CA SER A 65 41.05 22.61 26.24
C SER A 65 41.37 24.00 26.81
N GLY A 66 42.49 24.12 27.51
CA GLY A 66 42.99 25.40 28.01
C GLY A 66 42.37 25.87 29.33
N LEU A 67 41.47 25.09 29.94
CA LEU A 67 40.94 25.37 31.28
C LEU A 67 41.98 25.07 32.36
N SER A 68 42.07 25.96 33.34
CA SER A 68 42.82 25.71 34.58
C SER A 68 42.11 24.67 35.46
N ALA A 69 42.84 24.09 36.42
CA ALA A 69 42.28 23.11 37.34
C ALA A 69 41.14 23.67 38.21
N GLN A 70 41.12 24.99 38.46
CA GLN A 70 40.07 25.65 39.21
C GLN A 70 38.81 25.82 38.37
N GLU A 71 38.95 26.34 37.14
CA GLU A 71 37.82 26.50 36.21
C GLU A 71 37.16 25.16 35.88
N LEU A 72 37.93 24.08 35.77
CA LEU A 72 37.39 22.74 35.57
C LEU A 72 36.54 22.27 36.76
N LYS A 73 36.97 22.55 38.01
CA LYS A 73 36.19 22.21 39.21
C LYS A 73 34.89 23.00 39.27
N ASP A 74 34.93 24.28 38.91
CA ASP A 74 33.76 25.14 38.93
C ASP A 74 32.77 24.75 37.83
N LEU A 75 33.25 24.37 36.65
CA LEU A 75 32.43 23.78 35.59
C LEU A 75 31.75 22.48 36.05
N CYS A 76 32.48 21.57 36.69
CA CYS A 76 31.90 20.33 37.22
C CYS A 76 30.79 20.58 38.23
N LYS A 77 30.97 21.55 39.14
CA LYS A 77 29.91 21.94 40.10
C LYS A 77 28.69 22.53 39.40
N ALA A 78 28.91 23.43 38.43
CA ALA A 78 27.83 24.04 37.65
C ALA A 78 27.02 23.00 36.86
N LEU A 79 27.70 22.03 36.24
CA LEU A 79 27.05 20.91 35.55
C LEU A 79 26.26 20.04 36.51
N GLY A 80 26.80 19.74 37.70
CA GLY A 80 26.09 19.02 38.76
C GLY A 80 24.76 19.68 39.11
N SER A 81 24.77 20.98 39.43
CA SER A 81 23.53 21.72 39.72
C SER A 81 22.57 21.78 38.52
N LYS A 82 23.09 21.87 37.29
CA LYS A 82 22.25 21.87 36.07
C LYS A 82 21.56 20.52 35.87
N ILE A 83 22.22 19.41 36.20
CA ILE A 83 21.65 18.05 36.11
C ILE A 83 20.44 17.95 37.04
N ASP A 84 20.56 18.39 38.29
CA ASP A 84 19.45 18.33 39.26
C ASP A 84 18.20 19.06 38.75
N VAL A 85 18.37 20.29 38.24
CA VAL A 85 17.27 21.10 37.69
C VAL A 85 16.65 20.45 36.44
N VAL A 86 17.47 19.91 35.54
CA VAL A 86 17.00 19.26 34.30
C VAL A 86 16.27 17.95 34.62
N ASP A 87 16.73 17.19 35.60
CA ASP A 87 16.09 15.94 36.00
C ASP A 87 14.72 16.19 36.67
N GLU A 88 14.61 17.22 37.50
CA GLU A 88 13.31 17.66 38.04
C GLU A 88 12.33 18.04 36.92
N ALA A 89 12.76 18.84 35.95
CA ALA A 89 11.94 19.21 34.80
C ALA A 89 11.56 17.99 33.92
N ARG A 90 12.48 17.03 33.77
CA ARG A 90 12.23 15.76 33.06
C ARG A 90 11.16 14.94 33.79
N TYR A 91 11.27 14.84 35.12
CA TYR A 91 10.32 14.11 35.95
C TYR A 91 8.90 14.71 35.84
N ASP A 92 8.78 16.03 35.92
CA ASP A 92 7.50 16.73 35.75
C ASP A 92 6.87 16.51 34.37
N ALA A 93 7.70 16.48 33.32
CA ALA A 93 7.24 16.22 31.96
C ALA A 93 6.77 14.76 31.80
N GLU A 94 7.50 13.80 32.37
CA GLU A 94 7.15 12.37 32.36
C GLU A 94 5.81 12.13 33.05
N LEU A 95 5.59 12.73 34.24
CA LEU A 95 4.31 12.64 34.93
C LEU A 95 3.13 13.19 34.12
N LYS A 96 3.33 14.24 33.33
CA LYS A 96 2.28 14.78 32.44
C LYS A 96 2.01 13.83 31.28
N VAL A 97 3.04 13.22 30.70
CA VAL A 97 2.89 12.20 29.64
C VAL A 97 2.14 10.99 30.17
N ASP A 98 2.47 10.48 31.35
CA ASP A 98 1.81 9.32 31.94
C ASP A 98 0.31 9.56 32.20
N LYS A 99 -0.04 10.76 32.71
CA LYS A 99 -1.44 11.19 32.85
C LYS A 99 -2.17 11.16 31.50
N ASN A 100 -1.55 11.68 30.44
CA ASN A 100 -2.15 11.67 29.12
C ASN A 100 -2.28 10.23 28.57
N VAL A 101 -1.29 9.36 28.79
CA VAL A 101 -1.32 7.96 28.35
C VAL A 101 -2.45 7.20 29.05
N THR A 102 -2.58 7.33 30.37
CA THR A 102 -3.66 6.71 31.16
C THR A 102 -5.04 7.23 30.76
N GLU A 103 -5.17 8.53 30.47
CA GLU A 103 -6.41 9.10 29.95
C GLU A 103 -6.77 8.51 28.57
N ILE A 104 -5.80 8.45 27.64
CA ILE A 104 -6.00 7.85 26.32
C ILE A 104 -6.43 6.38 26.45
N GLN A 105 -5.78 5.60 27.32
CA GLN A 105 -6.16 4.20 27.57
C GLN A 105 -7.60 4.09 28.05
N THR A 106 -7.97 4.91 29.04
CA THR A 106 -9.34 4.97 29.58
C THR A 106 -10.35 5.33 28.48
N LEU A 107 -10.03 6.28 27.61
CA LEU A 107 -10.88 6.67 26.49
C LEU A 107 -11.00 5.56 25.44
N VAL A 108 -9.91 4.87 25.13
CA VAL A 108 -9.90 3.72 24.21
C VAL A 108 -10.78 2.59 24.74
N GLU A 109 -10.71 2.29 26.04
CA GLU A 109 -11.57 1.29 26.69
C GLU A 109 -13.04 1.68 26.63
N LYS A 110 -13.38 2.95 26.93
CA LYS A 110 -14.74 3.47 26.79
C LYS A 110 -15.25 3.34 25.35
N ILE A 111 -14.44 3.71 24.37
CA ILE A 111 -14.78 3.57 22.95
C ILE A 111 -15.03 2.10 22.59
N ASN A 112 -14.22 1.18 23.09
CA ASN A 112 -14.38 -0.25 22.83
C ASN A 112 -15.64 -0.81 23.50
N GLY A 113 -15.93 -0.40 24.73
CA GLY A 113 -17.18 -0.74 25.43
C GLY A 113 -18.41 -0.25 24.66
N LEU A 114 -18.39 0.99 24.17
CA LEU A 114 -19.49 1.57 23.38
C LEU A 114 -19.65 0.95 21.99
N LYS A 115 -18.55 0.62 21.30
CA LYS A 115 -18.59 -0.08 20.02
C LYS A 115 -19.18 -1.49 20.15
N GLY A 116 -19.19 -2.05 21.37
CA GLY A 116 -19.57 -3.43 21.64
C GLY A 116 -18.57 -4.43 21.06
N ALA A 117 -18.58 -5.67 21.56
CA ALA A 117 -17.86 -6.74 20.90
C ALA A 117 -18.52 -6.97 19.52
N LYS A 118 -17.80 -6.67 18.43
CA LYS A 118 -18.20 -7.14 17.10
C LYS A 118 -18.20 -8.67 17.15
N ARG A 119 -19.38 -9.28 17.35
CA ARG A 119 -19.53 -10.73 17.19
C ARG A 119 -18.96 -11.09 15.83
N PRO A 120 -17.92 -11.94 15.74
CA PRO A 120 -17.41 -12.38 14.46
C PRO A 120 -18.58 -13.04 13.73
N ASN A 121 -18.94 -12.51 12.56
CA ASN A 121 -20.05 -13.05 11.80
C ASN A 121 -19.64 -14.47 11.38
N LEU A 122 -20.27 -15.49 11.96
CA LEU A 122 -19.95 -16.89 11.69
C LEU A 122 -20.28 -17.19 10.23
N LYS A 123 -19.28 -17.08 9.36
CA LYS A 123 -19.41 -17.53 7.97
C LYS A 123 -19.38 -19.06 7.98
N ARG A 124 -20.35 -19.70 7.34
CA ARG A 124 -20.32 -21.15 7.09
C ARG A 124 -19.16 -21.46 6.16
N VAL A 125 -18.02 -21.86 6.74
CA VAL A 125 -16.86 -22.34 5.99
C VAL A 125 -17.14 -23.80 5.63
N LYS A 126 -17.28 -24.11 4.34
CA LYS A 126 -17.17 -25.49 3.87
C LYS A 126 -15.68 -25.82 3.87
N LYS A 127 -15.28 -26.91 4.54
CA LYS A 127 -13.89 -27.39 4.44
C LYS A 127 -13.55 -27.57 2.97
N THR A 128 -12.55 -26.84 2.50
CA THR A 128 -12.09 -26.92 1.12
C THR A 128 -11.15 -28.12 0.99
N THR A 129 -10.97 -28.66 -0.21
CA THR A 129 -10.06 -29.80 -0.45
C THR A 129 -8.64 -29.55 0.07
N ASP A 130 -8.20 -28.28 0.08
CA ASP A 130 -6.92 -27.83 0.65
C ASP A 130 -6.84 -27.99 2.18
N ASP A 131 -7.95 -27.81 2.92
CA ASP A 131 -8.00 -28.04 4.37
C ASP A 131 -7.88 -29.54 4.72
N MET A 132 -8.36 -30.41 3.81
CA MET A 132 -8.28 -31.86 3.97
C MET A 132 -6.90 -32.40 3.58
N LEU A 133 -6.24 -31.79 2.60
CA LEU A 133 -4.92 -32.20 2.11
C LEU A 133 -3.77 -31.56 2.91
N GLY A 134 -3.94 -30.34 3.42
CA GLY A 134 -2.96 -29.64 4.24
C GLY A 134 -2.73 -30.29 5.61
N ALA A 135 -3.68 -31.06 6.12
CA ALA A 135 -3.49 -31.89 7.31
C ALA A 135 -2.60 -33.12 7.08
N CYS A 136 -2.31 -33.46 5.81
CA CYS A 136 -1.58 -34.66 5.41
C CYS A 136 -0.27 -34.35 4.66
N GLY A 137 0.17 -33.09 4.61
CA GLY A 137 1.36 -32.66 3.85
C GLY A 137 2.25 -31.67 4.60
N ASP A 138 3.56 -31.70 4.29
CA ASP A 138 4.62 -30.98 4.99
C ASP A 138 4.34 -29.47 5.14
N THR A 139 4.43 -28.99 6.39
CA THR A 139 4.15 -27.62 6.85
C THR A 139 5.16 -26.57 6.35
N SER A 140 6.18 -26.96 5.57
CA SER A 140 7.21 -26.06 5.04
C SER A 140 6.68 -25.10 3.96
N LYS A 141 5.48 -25.33 3.42
CA LYS A 141 4.84 -24.47 2.42
C LYS A 141 3.95 -23.36 3.00
N LEU A 142 3.80 -23.28 4.33
CA LEU A 142 3.05 -22.20 5.00
C LEU A 142 3.88 -20.91 5.17
N MET A 143 4.65 -20.54 4.15
CA MET A 143 5.21 -19.20 4.06
C MET A 143 4.18 -18.27 3.43
N LYS A 144 3.86 -17.20 4.16
CA LYS A 144 2.96 -16.08 3.84
C LYS A 144 2.55 -16.07 2.37
N ALA A 145 1.29 -16.43 2.11
CA ALA A 145 0.69 -16.41 0.78
C ALA A 145 0.57 -14.96 0.28
N ASP A 146 1.69 -14.37 -0.12
CA ASP A 146 1.69 -13.24 -1.02
C ASP A 146 1.06 -13.75 -2.31
N PHE A 147 -0.20 -13.38 -2.54
CA PHE A 147 -1.00 -13.77 -3.70
C PHE A 147 -0.26 -13.53 -5.05
N LYS A 148 0.71 -12.62 -5.03
CA LYS A 148 1.58 -12.26 -6.15
C LYS A 148 2.61 -13.35 -6.52
N VAL A 149 2.98 -14.24 -5.59
CA VAL A 149 3.98 -15.30 -5.82
C VAL A 149 3.37 -16.51 -6.56
N ASN A 150 2.06 -16.74 -6.41
CA ASN A 150 1.35 -17.83 -7.10
C ASN A 150 0.91 -17.49 -8.54
N LEU A 151 1.17 -16.28 -9.01
CA LEU A 151 0.94 -15.89 -10.40
C LEU A 151 2.20 -16.17 -11.22
N LYS A 152 2.14 -17.09 -12.18
CA LYS A 152 3.16 -17.23 -13.24
C LYS A 152 3.25 -15.90 -13.99
N THR A 153 4.25 -15.10 -13.69
CA THR A 153 4.64 -13.99 -14.56
C THR A 153 5.19 -14.61 -15.82
N VAL A 154 4.49 -14.42 -16.94
CA VAL A 154 5.04 -14.76 -18.27
C VAL A 154 6.23 -13.82 -18.47
N LYS A 155 7.42 -14.29 -18.11
CA LYS A 155 8.66 -13.76 -18.68
C LYS A 155 8.51 -13.95 -20.17
N LYS A 156 8.33 -12.85 -20.89
CA LYS A 156 8.53 -12.81 -22.34
C LYS A 156 10.01 -13.06 -22.55
N GLU A 157 10.41 -14.33 -22.63
CA GLU A 157 11.68 -14.70 -23.21
C GLU A 157 11.65 -14.25 -24.67
N GLU A 158 12.63 -13.44 -25.05
CA GLU A 158 12.96 -13.19 -26.45
C GLU A 158 13.42 -14.52 -27.06
N GLU A 159 12.48 -15.28 -27.63
CA GLU A 159 12.80 -16.44 -28.45
C GLU A 159 12.54 -16.14 -29.92
N LYS A 160 13.66 -15.82 -30.58
CA LYS A 160 14.06 -16.13 -31.95
C LYS A 160 12.98 -16.18 -33.04
N LYS A 161 13.18 -15.28 -34.00
CA LYS A 161 12.66 -15.26 -35.38
C LYS A 161 12.55 -16.68 -35.99
N GLU A 162 11.33 -17.13 -36.24
CA GLU A 162 11.04 -18.04 -37.35
C GLU A 162 9.84 -17.50 -38.12
N ASP A 163 10.09 -17.20 -39.40
CA ASP A 163 9.12 -16.74 -40.38
C ASP A 163 8.03 -17.79 -40.61
N VAL A 164 6.91 -17.68 -39.90
CA VAL A 164 5.73 -18.52 -40.18
C VAL A 164 4.78 -17.76 -41.11
N VAL A 165 5.03 -18.03 -42.39
CA VAL A 165 4.24 -17.79 -43.61
C VAL A 165 2.73 -17.54 -43.39
N ASP A 166 2.26 -16.45 -43.99
CA ASP A 166 0.88 -15.96 -44.06
C ASP A 166 -0.14 -17.09 -44.40
N TRP A 167 -1.04 -17.38 -43.45
CA TRP A 167 -2.04 -18.44 -43.57
C TRP A 167 -2.99 -18.28 -44.77
N ARG A 168 -3.04 -17.09 -45.38
CA ARG A 168 -3.76 -16.83 -46.63
C ARG A 168 -3.27 -17.67 -47.82
N LYS A 169 -1.96 -17.98 -47.91
CA LYS A 169 -1.40 -18.76 -49.03
C LYS A 169 -1.78 -20.24 -49.04
N ASN A 170 -2.10 -20.82 -47.88
CA ASN A 170 -2.48 -22.24 -47.77
C ASN A 170 -3.93 -22.47 -48.25
N ILE A 171 -4.82 -21.49 -48.03
CA ILE A 171 -6.22 -21.57 -48.44
C ILE A 171 -6.39 -21.38 -49.96
N GLU A 172 -5.62 -20.49 -50.60
CA GLU A 172 -5.65 -20.31 -52.06
C GLU A 172 -5.12 -21.54 -52.83
N ALA A 173 -4.21 -22.32 -52.24
CA ALA A 173 -3.68 -23.54 -52.86
C ALA A 173 -4.70 -24.70 -52.88
N MET A 174 -5.71 -24.69 -52.00
CA MET A 174 -6.76 -25.73 -51.96
C MET A 174 -8.08 -25.35 -52.66
N SER A 175 -8.23 -24.12 -53.16
CA SER A 175 -9.45 -23.66 -53.83
C SER A 175 -9.43 -23.80 -55.37
N GLY A 176 -8.51 -24.61 -55.92
CA GLY A 176 -8.18 -24.63 -57.36
C GLY A 176 -8.66 -25.84 -58.17
N MET A 177 -9.61 -26.65 -57.70
CA MET A 177 -10.13 -27.79 -58.48
C MET A 177 -11.66 -27.81 -58.52
N GLU A 178 -12.23 -26.95 -59.36
CA GLU A 178 -13.58 -27.10 -59.88
C GLU A 178 -13.57 -26.92 -61.42
N GLY A 179 -13.43 -28.06 -62.10
CA GLY A 179 -14.03 -28.33 -63.42
C GLY A 179 -13.24 -28.01 -64.69
N ARG A 180 -13.02 -29.03 -65.55
CA ARG A 180 -13.64 -29.11 -66.91
C ARG A 180 -13.29 -30.41 -67.68
N LYS A 181 -14.35 -31.19 -67.97
CA LYS A 181 -14.67 -31.99 -69.20
C LYS A 181 -13.69 -33.05 -69.75
N LYS A 182 -14.11 -34.31 -69.60
CA LYS A 182 -14.61 -35.26 -70.64
C LYS A 182 -13.81 -35.40 -71.95
N LYS A 183 -13.29 -36.61 -72.20
CA LYS A 183 -13.49 -37.42 -73.43
C LYS A 183 -12.89 -38.83 -73.27
N PHE A 184 -13.73 -39.85 -73.38
CA PHE A 184 -13.33 -41.20 -73.79
C PHE A 184 -13.35 -41.25 -75.33
N ASN A 185 -12.32 -41.83 -75.94
CA ASN A 185 -12.25 -42.19 -77.35
C ASN A 185 -12.16 -43.71 -77.48
N ALA A 186 -12.81 -44.25 -78.51
CA ALA A 186 -12.92 -45.67 -78.85
C ALA A 186 -11.79 -46.16 -79.76
N ALA A 187 -11.32 -47.40 -79.49
CA ALA A 187 -10.74 -48.45 -80.37
C ALA A 187 -9.57 -48.08 -81.32
N PRO A 188 -8.80 -49.05 -81.85
CA PRO A 188 -9.22 -50.34 -82.44
C PRO A 188 -9.17 -51.54 -81.50
#